data_AF-M0DKP6-F1
#
_entry.id   AF-M0DKP6-F1
#
_cell.length_a   1.000
_cell.length_b   1.000
_cell.length_c   1.000
_cell.angle_alpha   90.00
_cell.angle_beta   90.00
_cell.angle_gamma   90.00
#
_symmetry.space_group_name_H-M   'P 1'
#
loop_
_entity.id
_entity.type
_entity.pdbx_description
1 polymer ?
#
loop_
_entity_poly.entity_id
_entity_poly.type
_entity_poly.pdbx_seq_one_letter_code
_entity_poly.pdbx_strand_id
1 'polypeptide(L)'
;MPTLDITDDHADRIEALREELEAAHAGPYASVDREDALSYLLDLADAVDDPERVAAPTGDEGGDDTGDEPTDAVGEAAAADAVPFDRDRARELLSARNRRDSDPDPDDPMDLSDIAAAFDVTGRSGMTKDELVDAILDAAEALAADPFARVDVDLDAAESADGPVEDAADENDSVEDEASEDDADGDATGGDDGGAGQLDAMMSLLDTHADKWREGDGDARYEVDLPDGSVETARTKDDVRALLFRNY
;
A
#
# COMPACT_ATOMS: atom_id res chain seq x y z
N MET A 1 24.92 -17.82 -16.67
CA MET A 1 24.18 -17.69 -15.40
C MET A 1 23.22 -18.86 -15.31
N PRO A 2 23.01 -19.45 -14.13
CA PRO A 2 21.95 -20.44 -13.94
C PRO A 2 20.59 -19.82 -14.33
N THR A 3 19.74 -20.59 -14.98
CA THR A 3 18.39 -20.20 -15.40
C THR A 3 17.37 -20.91 -14.53
N LEU A 4 16.34 -20.18 -14.08
CA LEU A 4 15.23 -20.73 -13.30
C LEU A 4 14.02 -20.89 -14.22
N ASP A 5 13.48 -22.10 -14.28
CA ASP A 5 12.20 -22.35 -14.97
C ASP A 5 11.04 -22.00 -14.03
N ILE A 6 10.15 -21.12 -14.50
CA ILE A 6 8.92 -20.75 -13.79
C ILE A 6 7.70 -21.28 -14.55
N THR A 7 6.60 -21.51 -13.84
CA THR A 7 5.33 -21.88 -14.47
C THR A 7 4.75 -20.68 -15.23
N ASP A 8 3.91 -20.95 -16.23
CA ASP A 8 3.21 -19.90 -16.97
C ASP A 8 2.38 -19.01 -16.04
N ASP A 9 1.72 -19.59 -15.03
CA ASP A 9 0.96 -18.86 -14.00
C ASP A 9 1.83 -17.87 -13.21
N HIS A 10 3.04 -18.28 -12.82
CA HIS A 10 3.98 -17.38 -12.16
C HIS A 10 4.49 -16.29 -13.11
N ALA A 11 4.69 -16.61 -14.39
CA ALA A 11 5.08 -15.63 -15.40
C ALA A 11 3.99 -14.58 -15.62
N ASP A 12 2.73 -15.00 -15.70
CA ASP A 12 1.57 -14.10 -15.83
C ASP A 12 1.42 -13.19 -14.61
N ARG A 13 1.64 -13.73 -13.40
CA ARG A 13 1.59 -12.94 -12.16
C ARG A 13 2.69 -11.88 -12.09
N ILE A 14 3.90 -12.22 -12.52
CA ILE A 14 5.00 -11.26 -12.60
C ILE A 14 4.72 -10.18 -13.67
N GLU A 15 4.09 -10.57 -14.79
CA GLU A 15 3.71 -9.64 -15.86
C GLU A 15 2.63 -8.66 -15.40
N ALA A 16 1.61 -9.13 -14.68
CA ALA A 16 0.59 -8.29 -14.10
C ALA A 16 1.18 -7.29 -13.08
N LEU A 17 2.12 -7.72 -12.24
CA LEU A 17 2.83 -6.84 -11.32
C LEU A 17 3.67 -5.78 -12.06
N ARG A 18 4.31 -6.15 -13.17
CA ARG A 18 5.05 -5.22 -14.03
C ARG A 18 4.14 -4.13 -14.58
N GLU A 19 2.97 -4.50 -15.12
CA GLU A 19 1.98 -3.57 -15.64
C GLU A 19 1.42 -2.64 -14.55
N GLU A 20 1.19 -3.18 -13.35
CA GLU A 20 0.77 -2.40 -12.18
C GLU A 20 1.81 -1.36 -11.78
N LEU A 21 3.08 -1.78 -11.65
CA LEU A 21 4.20 -0.88 -11.33
C LEU A 21 4.39 0.18 -12.43
N GLU A 22 4.20 -0.19 -13.70
CA GLU A 22 4.27 0.74 -14.81
C GLU A 22 3.14 1.77 -14.75
N ALA A 23 1.90 1.35 -14.53
CA ALA A 23 0.77 2.25 -14.41
C ALA A 23 0.86 3.18 -13.17
N ALA A 24 1.37 2.66 -12.05
CA ALA A 24 1.42 3.39 -10.79
C ALA A 24 2.63 4.32 -10.66
N HIS A 25 3.78 3.92 -11.19
CA HIS A 25 5.05 4.58 -10.92
C HIS A 25 5.82 5.00 -12.17
N ALA A 26 5.55 4.40 -13.32
CA ALA A 26 6.18 4.81 -14.55
C ALA A 26 5.40 5.97 -15.20
N GLY A 27 6.12 7.06 -15.47
CA GLY A 27 5.55 8.15 -16.24
C GLY A 27 5.35 7.75 -17.72
N PRO A 28 4.72 8.60 -18.55
CA PRO A 28 4.35 8.29 -19.95
C PRO A 28 5.51 7.91 -20.91
N TYR A 29 6.76 7.99 -20.45
CA TYR A 29 7.98 7.69 -21.19
C TYR A 29 8.90 6.71 -20.45
N ALA A 30 8.45 6.17 -19.32
CA ALA A 30 9.15 5.15 -18.58
C ALA A 30 8.34 3.86 -18.71
N SER A 31 9.02 2.76 -18.96
CA SER A 31 8.44 1.42 -18.91
C SER A 31 9.15 0.63 -17.82
N VAL A 32 8.44 -0.29 -17.19
CA VAL A 32 9.03 -1.21 -16.21
C VAL A 32 9.31 -2.51 -16.95
N ASP A 33 10.57 -2.94 -16.96
CA ASP A 33 10.94 -4.25 -17.50
C ASP A 33 10.68 -5.35 -16.46
N ARG A 34 10.59 -6.60 -16.93
CA ARG A 34 10.40 -7.76 -16.03
C ARG A 34 11.51 -7.88 -14.97
N GLU A 35 12.73 -7.47 -15.32
CA GLU A 35 13.88 -7.50 -14.42
C GLU A 35 13.77 -6.43 -13.31
N ASP A 36 13.13 -5.31 -13.60
CA ASP A 36 12.85 -4.27 -12.60
C ASP A 36 11.76 -4.72 -11.63
N ALA A 37 10.71 -5.38 -12.12
CA ALA A 37 9.67 -5.97 -11.27
C ALA A 37 10.22 -7.04 -10.31
N LEU A 38 11.17 -7.86 -10.79
CA LEU A 38 11.88 -8.82 -9.94
C LEU A 38 12.79 -8.15 -8.92
N SER A 39 13.51 -7.09 -9.32
CA SER A 39 14.37 -6.32 -8.41
C SER A 39 13.54 -5.67 -7.30
N TYR A 40 12.38 -5.12 -7.63
CA TYR A 40 11.42 -4.59 -6.66
C TYR A 40 10.95 -5.65 -5.64
N LEU A 41 10.62 -6.86 -6.10
CA LEU A 41 10.22 -7.95 -5.21
C LEU A 41 11.35 -8.40 -4.27
N LEU A 42 12.60 -8.38 -4.75
CA LEU A 42 13.77 -8.71 -3.94
C LEU A 42 14.06 -7.64 -2.88
N ASP A 43 14.01 -6.37 -3.27
CA ASP A 43 14.17 -5.25 -2.33
C ASP A 43 13.05 -5.25 -1.28
N LEU A 44 11.81 -5.59 -1.69
CA LEU A 44 10.68 -5.73 -0.78
C LEU A 44 10.87 -6.89 0.21
N ALA A 45 11.43 -8.01 -0.24
CA ALA A 45 11.73 -9.15 0.64
C ALA A 45 12.87 -8.83 1.63
N ASP A 46 13.89 -8.07 1.20
CA ASP A 46 15.01 -7.63 2.04
C ASP A 46 14.56 -6.61 3.11
N ALA A 47 13.52 -5.84 2.83
CA ALA A 47 12.95 -4.87 3.76
C ALA A 47 12.07 -5.50 4.87
N VAL A 48 11.72 -6.78 4.79
CA VAL A 48 10.88 -7.48 5.79
C VAL A 48 11.75 -8.03 6.95
N ASP A 49 11.42 -7.65 8.18
CA ASP A 49 12.19 -7.92 9.42
C ASP A 49 12.23 -9.39 9.91
N ASP A 50 11.28 -10.27 9.51
CA ASP A 50 11.33 -11.73 9.77
C ASP A 50 11.36 -12.57 8.47
N PRO A 51 12.53 -12.65 7.83
CA PRO A 51 12.78 -13.39 6.59
C PRO A 51 13.05 -14.89 6.80
N GLU A 52 13.03 -15.41 8.03
CA GLU A 52 13.40 -16.81 8.36
C GLU A 52 12.26 -17.82 8.12
N ARG A 53 11.11 -17.36 7.59
CA ARG A 53 9.98 -18.23 7.28
C ARG A 53 10.29 -19.19 6.13
N VAL A 54 10.61 -20.43 6.47
CA VAL A 54 10.79 -21.50 5.48
C VAL A 54 9.41 -22.01 5.02
N ALA A 55 9.18 -22.09 3.70
CA ALA A 55 8.04 -22.82 3.16
C ALA A 55 8.19 -24.31 3.52
N ALA A 56 7.28 -24.85 4.35
CA ALA A 56 7.29 -26.27 4.68
C ALA A 56 7.13 -27.09 3.39
N PRO A 57 8.03 -28.05 3.10
CA PRO A 57 7.92 -28.85 1.89
C PRO A 57 6.65 -29.71 2.00
N THR A 58 5.74 -29.63 1.02
CA THR A 58 4.69 -30.64 0.84
C THR A 58 5.37 -31.92 0.38
N GLY A 59 5.97 -32.63 1.32
CA GLY A 59 6.65 -33.91 1.13
C GLY A 59 5.62 -34.97 0.78
N ASP A 60 5.62 -35.34 -0.50
CA ASP A 60 5.13 -36.62 -0.98
C ASP A 60 5.75 -37.76 -0.17
N GLU A 61 4.91 -38.76 0.07
CA GLU A 61 4.94 -39.71 1.17
C GLU A 61 6.15 -40.67 1.17
N GLY A 62 6.70 -40.97 2.35
CA GLY A 62 7.41 -42.24 2.55
C GLY A 62 8.46 -42.32 3.65
N GLY A 63 8.05 -42.73 4.86
CA GLY A 63 8.88 -43.59 5.71
C GLY A 63 9.24 -43.06 7.11
N ASP A 64 8.30 -43.25 8.04
CA ASP A 64 8.45 -43.66 9.46
C ASP A 64 9.86 -43.61 10.09
N ASP A 65 10.04 -42.79 11.14
CA ASP A 65 10.24 -43.29 12.52
C ASP A 65 10.20 -42.13 13.56
N THR A 66 9.15 -42.19 14.40
CA THR A 66 8.95 -41.72 15.79
C THR A 66 9.21 -40.27 16.25
N GLY A 67 8.10 -39.63 16.65
CA GLY A 67 8.06 -38.49 17.55
C GLY A 67 6.64 -37.96 17.72
N ASP A 68 5.85 -38.66 18.53
CA ASP A 68 4.47 -38.31 18.92
C ASP A 68 4.39 -36.90 19.52
N GLU A 69 3.69 -35.99 18.85
CA GLU A 69 3.00 -34.86 19.49
C GLU A 69 1.57 -34.77 18.94
N PRO A 70 0.56 -34.53 19.81
CA PRO A 70 -0.83 -34.72 19.45
C PRO A 70 -1.29 -33.61 18.51
N THR A 71 -1.55 -33.99 17.27
CA THR A 71 -2.38 -33.22 16.34
C THR A 71 -3.83 -33.33 16.79
N ASP A 72 -4.40 -32.26 17.36
CA ASP A 72 -5.84 -32.05 17.28
C ASP A 72 -6.10 -30.96 16.26
N ALA A 73 -6.61 -31.41 15.12
CA ALA A 73 -7.05 -30.58 14.02
C ALA A 73 -8.36 -29.89 14.40
N VAL A 74 -8.40 -28.56 14.29
CA VAL A 74 -9.55 -27.89 13.69
C VAL A 74 -9.03 -26.69 12.90
N GLY A 75 -9.00 -26.84 11.58
CA GLY A 75 -9.16 -25.67 10.72
C GLY A 75 -10.61 -25.23 10.85
N GLU A 76 -10.83 -23.96 11.17
CA GLU A 76 -12.07 -23.28 10.89
C GLU A 76 -11.76 -21.80 10.64
N ALA A 77 -12.28 -21.28 9.54
CA ALA A 77 -12.15 -19.90 9.14
C ALA A 77 -12.69 -18.95 10.23
N ALA A 78 -11.92 -17.96 10.67
CA ALA A 78 -12.43 -16.89 11.51
C ALA A 78 -11.62 -15.60 11.34
N ALA A 79 -12.35 -14.49 11.36
CA ALA A 79 -11.87 -13.12 11.31
C ALA A 79 -10.62 -12.87 12.15
N ALA A 80 -9.70 -12.02 11.66
CA ALA A 80 -8.70 -11.28 12.44
C ALA A 80 -8.34 -11.89 13.82
N ASP A 81 -7.75 -13.09 13.84
CA ASP A 81 -7.32 -13.71 15.09
C ASP A 81 -5.89 -13.23 15.36
N ALA A 82 -5.77 -12.13 16.11
CA ALA A 82 -4.50 -11.77 16.72
C ALA A 82 -4.05 -13.00 17.52
N VAL A 83 -2.93 -13.61 17.11
CA VAL A 83 -2.41 -14.82 17.77
C VAL A 83 -2.42 -14.56 19.28
N PRO A 84 -3.21 -15.33 20.05
CA PRO A 84 -3.39 -15.04 21.47
C PRO A 84 -2.03 -15.07 22.17
N PHE A 85 -1.83 -14.17 23.12
CA PHE A 85 -0.59 -14.09 23.87
C PHE A 85 -0.26 -15.44 24.53
N ASP A 86 0.79 -16.10 24.03
CA ASP A 86 1.26 -17.38 24.57
C ASP A 86 2.03 -17.17 25.87
N ARG A 87 1.27 -17.17 26.97
CA ARG A 87 1.78 -16.97 28.33
C ARG A 87 2.77 -18.05 28.74
N ASP A 88 2.56 -19.31 28.35
CA ASP A 88 3.42 -20.43 28.75
C ASP A 88 4.78 -20.32 28.09
N ARG A 89 4.81 -20.01 26.79
CA ARG A 89 6.05 -19.77 26.07
C ARG A 89 6.82 -18.57 26.61
N ALA A 90 6.12 -17.46 26.88
CA ALA A 90 6.71 -16.27 27.48
C ALA A 90 7.29 -16.56 28.88
N ARG A 91 6.61 -17.37 29.69
CA ARG A 91 7.10 -17.81 31.00
C ARG A 91 8.41 -18.56 30.89
N GLU A 92 8.52 -19.50 29.97
CA GLU A 92 9.73 -20.30 29.77
C GLU A 92 10.94 -19.40 29.44
N LEU A 93 10.76 -18.48 28.49
CA LEU A 93 11.81 -17.54 28.07
C LEU A 93 12.24 -16.60 29.20
N LEU A 94 11.30 -16.05 29.97
CA LEU A 94 11.60 -15.17 31.09
C LEU A 94 12.25 -15.94 32.25
N SER A 95 11.82 -17.17 32.50
CA SER A 95 12.39 -18.01 33.57
C SER A 95 13.85 -18.39 33.32
N ALA A 96 14.28 -18.45 32.05
CA ALA A 96 15.66 -18.68 31.68
C ALA A 96 16.59 -17.49 31.95
N ARG A 97 16.04 -16.26 32.02
CA ARG A 97 16.84 -15.04 32.22
C ARG A 97 17.31 -14.84 33.66
N ASN A 98 18.39 -14.10 33.84
CA ASN A 98 18.84 -13.68 35.16
C ASN A 98 17.86 -12.66 35.76
N ARG A 99 17.68 -12.74 37.09
CA ARG A 99 16.77 -11.82 37.80
C ARG A 99 17.25 -10.37 37.77
N ARG A 100 18.56 -10.19 37.90
CA ARG A 100 19.24 -8.91 37.91
C ARG A 100 20.66 -9.17 37.45
N ASP A 101 21.11 -8.45 36.45
CA ASP A 101 22.45 -8.59 35.95
C ASP A 101 23.44 -7.85 36.86
N SER A 102 24.58 -8.50 37.09
CA SER A 102 25.65 -7.91 37.90
C SER A 102 26.70 -7.22 37.04
N ASP A 103 26.77 -7.57 35.75
CA ASP A 103 27.67 -6.99 34.77
C ASP A 103 26.94 -6.87 33.43
N PRO A 104 26.24 -5.75 33.18
CA PRO A 104 25.43 -5.59 31.98
C PRO A 104 26.36 -5.44 30.77
N ASP A 105 26.53 -6.52 30.00
CA ASP A 105 27.08 -6.45 28.65
C ASP A 105 25.99 -5.87 27.72
N PRO A 106 26.28 -4.82 26.92
CA PRO A 106 25.30 -4.28 25.97
C PRO A 106 24.83 -5.31 24.93
N ASP A 107 25.61 -6.38 24.71
CA ASP A 107 25.24 -7.47 23.80
C ASP A 107 24.36 -8.56 24.48
N ASP A 108 24.22 -8.53 25.81
CA ASP A 108 23.39 -9.48 26.55
C ASP A 108 21.90 -9.08 26.58
N PRO A 109 20.97 -10.05 26.52
CA PRO A 109 19.55 -9.77 26.58
C PRO A 109 19.16 -9.20 27.96
N MET A 110 18.30 -8.18 27.97
CA MET A 110 17.83 -7.49 29.19
C MET A 110 17.43 -8.46 30.32
N ASP A 111 17.83 -8.12 31.54
CA ASP A 111 17.47 -8.89 32.73
C ASP A 111 15.99 -8.72 33.13
N LEU A 112 15.49 -9.57 34.02
CA LEU A 112 14.08 -9.51 34.46
C LEU A 112 13.72 -8.20 35.18
N SER A 113 14.66 -7.58 35.89
CA SER A 113 14.44 -6.30 36.58
C SER A 113 14.30 -5.14 35.59
N ASP A 114 15.04 -5.18 34.48
CA ASP A 114 14.97 -4.20 33.38
C ASP A 114 13.70 -4.38 32.55
N ILE A 115 13.33 -5.63 32.22
CA ILE A 115 12.05 -5.93 31.57
C ILE A 115 10.89 -5.47 32.44
N ALA A 116 10.90 -5.79 33.74
CA ALA A 116 9.89 -5.32 34.67
C ALA A 116 9.81 -3.79 34.75
N ALA A 117 10.93 -3.08 34.55
CA ALA A 117 10.91 -1.62 34.48
C ALA A 117 10.25 -1.12 33.19
N ALA A 118 10.51 -1.77 32.04
CA ALA A 118 9.89 -1.43 30.77
C ALA A 118 8.36 -1.65 30.77
N PHE A 119 7.88 -2.62 31.55
CA PHE A 119 6.45 -2.87 31.75
C PHE A 119 5.83 -2.10 32.93
N ASP A 120 6.57 -1.15 33.54
CA ASP A 120 6.12 -0.35 34.69
C ASP A 120 5.65 -1.18 35.91
N VAL A 121 6.25 -2.35 36.12
CA VAL A 121 5.90 -3.25 37.23
C VAL A 121 6.34 -2.65 38.58
N THR A 122 5.35 -2.26 39.39
CA THR A 122 5.57 -1.70 40.73
C THR A 122 6.02 -2.77 41.72
N GLY A 123 6.78 -2.38 42.77
CA GLY A 123 7.18 -3.32 43.84
C GLY A 123 8.25 -4.35 43.44
N ARG A 124 8.84 -4.26 42.24
CA ARG A 124 9.83 -5.20 41.69
C ARG A 124 10.99 -5.60 42.62
N SER A 125 11.43 -4.70 43.50
CA SER A 125 12.54 -4.97 44.44
C SER A 125 12.18 -5.97 45.55
N GLY A 126 10.90 -6.15 45.86
CA GLY A 126 10.42 -7.04 46.92
C GLY A 126 9.94 -8.41 46.43
N MET A 127 9.70 -8.56 45.13
CA MET A 127 9.17 -9.81 44.54
C MET A 127 10.22 -10.93 44.57
N THR A 128 9.83 -12.18 44.43
CA THR A 128 10.71 -13.31 44.05
C THR A 128 10.95 -13.31 42.54
N LYS A 129 11.81 -14.21 42.03
CA LYS A 129 12.01 -14.31 40.58
C LYS A 129 10.71 -14.72 39.89
N ASP A 130 10.02 -15.72 40.44
CA ASP A 130 8.77 -16.24 39.88
C ASP A 130 7.64 -15.20 39.95
N GLU A 131 7.49 -14.50 41.09
CA GLU A 131 6.51 -13.41 41.21
C GLU A 131 6.81 -12.26 40.24
N LEU A 132 8.08 -11.97 39.97
CA LEU A 132 8.47 -10.95 38.99
C LEU A 132 8.12 -11.39 37.57
N VAL A 133 8.32 -12.67 37.24
CA VAL A 133 7.91 -13.25 35.94
C VAL A 133 6.39 -13.21 35.80
N ASP A 134 5.64 -13.60 36.83
CA ASP A 134 4.17 -13.54 36.84
C ASP A 134 3.67 -12.12 36.59
N ALA A 135 4.24 -11.14 37.29
CA ALA A 135 3.86 -9.73 37.14
C ALA A 135 4.20 -9.17 35.74
N ILE A 136 5.31 -9.58 35.13
CA ILE A 136 5.63 -9.23 33.74
C ILE A 136 4.62 -9.85 32.78
N LEU A 137 4.25 -11.12 32.98
CA LEU A 137 3.29 -11.82 32.13
C LEU A 137 1.91 -11.18 32.20
N ASP A 138 1.42 -10.85 33.40
CA ASP A 138 0.13 -10.18 33.57
C ASP A 138 0.11 -8.80 32.87
N ALA A 139 1.23 -8.06 32.93
CA ALA A 139 1.36 -6.76 32.25
C ALA A 139 1.46 -6.90 30.71
N ALA A 140 2.11 -7.96 30.23
CA ALA A 140 2.21 -8.26 28.80
C ALA A 140 0.86 -8.74 28.23
N GLU A 141 0.12 -9.56 28.99
CA GLU A 141 -1.22 -10.04 28.63
C GLU A 141 -2.21 -8.87 28.54
N ALA A 142 -2.19 -7.95 29.49
CA ALA A 142 -3.00 -6.72 29.44
C ALA A 142 -2.67 -5.85 28.22
N LEU A 143 -1.38 -5.74 27.87
CA LEU A 143 -0.95 -5.00 26.69
C LEU A 143 -1.35 -5.69 25.37
N ALA A 144 -1.33 -7.02 25.34
CA ALA A 144 -1.76 -7.77 24.17
C ALA A 144 -3.28 -7.64 23.94
N ALA A 145 -4.06 -7.58 25.03
CA ALA A 145 -5.50 -7.34 24.96
C ALA A 145 -5.84 -5.90 24.55
N ASP A 146 -5.07 -4.92 25.02
CA ASP A 146 -5.22 -3.51 24.67
C ASP A 146 -3.85 -2.83 24.48
N PRO A 147 -3.39 -2.69 23.21
CA PRO A 147 -2.09 -2.08 22.92
C PRO A 147 -2.03 -0.59 23.28
N PHE A 148 -3.18 0.07 23.41
CA PHE A 148 -3.29 1.51 23.66
C PHE A 148 -3.63 1.87 25.11
N ALA A 149 -3.78 0.88 25.99
CA ALA A 149 -4.05 1.05 27.42
C ALA A 149 -3.09 2.03 28.14
N ARG A 150 -1.87 2.20 27.63
CA ARG A 150 -0.86 3.10 28.21
C ARG A 150 -0.99 4.57 27.79
N VAL A 151 -1.72 4.87 26.72
CA VAL A 151 -1.76 6.21 26.10
C VAL A 151 -3.17 6.80 26.01
N ASP A 152 -4.14 6.22 26.72
CA ASP A 152 -5.54 6.66 26.77
C ASP A 152 -6.17 6.80 25.37
N VAL A 153 -5.89 5.87 24.46
CA VAL A 153 -6.50 5.83 23.11
C VAL A 153 -7.48 4.67 23.03
N ASP A 154 -8.79 4.99 23.08
CA ASP A 154 -9.87 4.02 22.90
C ASP A 154 -10.16 3.79 21.42
N LEU A 155 -9.73 2.66 20.85
CA LEU A 155 -10.04 2.29 19.46
C LEU A 155 -11.46 1.74 19.27
N ASP A 156 -12.07 1.24 20.35
CA ASP A 156 -13.43 0.66 20.35
C ASP A 156 -14.54 1.73 20.45
N ALA A 157 -14.18 3.00 20.72
CA ALA A 157 -15.14 4.09 20.89
C ALA A 157 -15.84 4.52 19.57
N ALA A 158 -15.41 4.01 18.41
CA ALA A 158 -15.97 4.36 17.11
C ALA A 158 -17.32 3.69 16.79
N GLU A 159 -17.76 2.66 17.52
CA GLU A 159 -19.00 1.91 17.25
C GLU A 159 -20.13 2.23 18.26
N SER A 160 -20.13 3.41 18.87
CA SER A 160 -21.21 3.85 19.77
C SER A 160 -21.51 5.34 19.61
N ALA A 161 -21.80 5.76 18.38
CA ALA A 161 -22.35 7.08 18.09
C ALA A 161 -23.59 7.01 17.18
N ASP A 162 -24.49 6.05 17.40
CA ASP A 162 -25.87 6.12 16.89
C ASP A 162 -26.76 6.77 17.96
N GLY A 163 -26.63 8.09 18.07
CA GLY A 163 -27.56 8.96 18.80
C GLY A 163 -28.24 9.89 17.79
N PRO A 164 -29.58 10.05 17.82
CA PRO A 164 -30.32 10.67 16.71
C PRO A 164 -29.99 12.16 16.60
N VAL A 165 -29.43 12.56 15.46
CA VAL A 165 -29.33 13.96 15.06
C VAL A 165 -30.63 14.34 14.36
N GLU A 166 -31.42 15.21 15.00
CA GLU A 166 -32.63 15.77 14.41
C GLU A 166 -32.27 16.71 13.26
N ASP A 167 -32.84 16.37 12.11
CA ASP A 167 -32.89 17.12 10.86
C ASP A 167 -33.72 18.40 11.03
N ALA A 168 -33.17 19.54 10.61
CA ALA A 168 -33.93 20.76 10.37
C ALA A 168 -33.26 21.59 9.26
N ALA A 169 -33.64 21.27 8.02
CA ALA A 169 -34.31 22.16 7.07
C ALA A 169 -33.87 23.65 7.06
N ASP A 170 -33.27 24.13 5.97
CA ASP A 170 -33.98 24.85 4.86
C ASP A 170 -33.91 26.39 5.14
N GLU A 171 -33.74 27.35 4.24
CA GLU A 171 -34.13 27.46 2.84
C GLU A 171 -33.50 28.76 2.25
N ASN A 172 -32.97 28.68 1.01
CA ASN A 172 -33.16 29.58 -0.15
C ASN A 172 -32.87 31.11 -0.13
N ASP A 173 -32.26 31.63 -1.22
CA ASP A 173 -32.82 32.62 -2.18
C ASP A 173 -31.71 33.09 -3.18
N SER A 174 -31.70 32.65 -4.46
CA SER A 174 -32.32 33.28 -5.66
C SER A 174 -31.41 34.34 -6.33
N VAL A 175 -31.31 34.63 -7.64
CA VAL A 175 -31.78 34.22 -9.00
C VAL A 175 -30.87 35.06 -9.97
N GLU A 176 -30.63 34.81 -11.27
CA GLU A 176 -31.43 34.93 -12.51
C GLU A 176 -30.46 34.52 -13.66
N ASP A 177 -30.82 33.61 -14.57
CA ASP A 177 -31.64 33.74 -15.78
C ASP A 177 -30.82 34.09 -17.04
N GLU A 178 -31.28 33.58 -18.17
CA GLU A 178 -31.13 34.02 -19.57
C GLU A 178 -31.08 32.79 -20.52
N ALA A 179 -32.22 32.56 -21.16
CA ALA A 179 -32.51 31.52 -22.14
C ALA A 179 -32.09 31.88 -23.57
N SER A 180 -31.84 30.88 -24.43
CA SER A 180 -32.44 30.74 -25.78
C SER A 180 -31.91 29.52 -26.55
N GLU A 181 -32.81 28.53 -26.71
CA GLU A 181 -33.25 27.79 -27.92
C GLU A 181 -32.34 27.72 -29.19
N ASP A 182 -32.03 26.51 -29.69
CA ASP A 182 -32.67 25.88 -30.90
C ASP A 182 -31.93 24.60 -31.39
N ASP A 183 -32.74 23.58 -31.66
CA ASP A 183 -32.67 22.29 -32.38
C ASP A 183 -31.39 21.72 -33.08
N ALA A 184 -31.11 20.41 -32.86
CA ALA A 184 -31.46 19.31 -33.79
C ALA A 184 -30.63 18.00 -33.59
N ASP A 185 -31.35 16.88 -33.63
CA ASP A 185 -31.03 15.44 -33.69
C ASP A 185 -29.59 14.92 -33.95
N GLY A 186 -29.22 13.87 -33.19
CA GLY A 186 -28.14 12.95 -33.54
C GLY A 186 -27.84 11.89 -32.46
N ASP A 187 -28.58 10.79 -32.49
CA ASP A 187 -28.33 9.54 -31.75
C ASP A 187 -26.90 8.98 -32.00
N ALA A 188 -26.10 8.83 -30.94
CA ALA A 188 -25.04 7.82 -30.84
C ALA A 188 -24.54 7.68 -29.39
N THR A 189 -24.91 6.55 -28.80
CA THR A 189 -24.34 5.85 -27.65
C THR A 189 -22.86 6.15 -27.28
N GLY A 190 -22.60 6.37 -25.99
CA GLY A 190 -21.38 5.88 -25.34
C GLY A 190 -20.68 6.86 -24.38
N GLY A 191 -20.62 6.47 -23.11
CA GLY A 191 -19.46 6.71 -22.23
C GLY A 191 -19.35 8.09 -21.59
N ASP A 192 -19.73 8.15 -20.33
CA ASP A 192 -19.22 9.10 -19.33
C ASP A 192 -17.69 8.97 -19.24
N ASP A 193 -16.93 10.00 -19.70
CA ASP A 193 -15.50 10.18 -19.41
C ASP A 193 -15.06 11.62 -19.74
N GLY A 194 -15.51 12.57 -18.90
CA GLY A 194 -15.38 14.02 -19.08
C GLY A 194 -13.97 14.63 -18.92
N GLY A 195 -12.90 13.92 -19.25
CA GLY A 195 -11.52 14.48 -19.17
C GLY A 195 -10.48 13.78 -20.04
N ALA A 196 -10.55 12.45 -20.17
CA ALA A 196 -9.60 11.69 -21.00
C ALA A 196 -9.96 11.74 -22.49
N GLY A 197 -11.26 11.70 -22.83
CA GLY A 197 -11.71 11.74 -24.24
C GLY A 197 -11.42 13.07 -24.94
N GLN A 198 -11.39 14.18 -24.20
CA GLN A 198 -11.00 15.49 -24.75
C GLN A 198 -9.50 15.57 -25.02
N LEU A 199 -8.66 15.01 -24.15
CA LEU A 199 -7.21 14.94 -24.33
C LEU A 199 -6.82 13.98 -25.45
N ASP A 200 -7.50 12.85 -25.58
CA ASP A 200 -7.30 11.87 -26.66
C ASP A 200 -7.76 12.43 -28.01
N ALA A 201 -8.92 13.09 -28.07
CA ALA A 201 -9.34 13.87 -29.24
C ALA A 201 -8.34 15.01 -29.58
N MET A 202 -7.73 15.62 -28.57
CA MET A 202 -6.69 16.65 -28.72
C MET A 202 -5.32 16.10 -29.14
N MET A 203 -4.96 14.86 -28.77
CA MET A 203 -3.77 14.15 -29.25
C MET A 203 -3.96 13.69 -30.70
N SER A 204 -5.17 13.21 -31.02
CA SER A 204 -5.58 12.84 -32.38
C SER A 204 -5.53 14.04 -33.36
N LEU A 205 -5.79 15.27 -32.88
CA LEU A 205 -5.69 16.49 -33.70
C LEU A 205 -4.25 16.78 -34.17
N LEU A 206 -3.25 16.60 -33.30
CA LEU A 206 -1.85 16.82 -33.67
C LEU A 206 -1.34 15.78 -34.67
N ASP A 207 -1.82 14.55 -34.54
CA ASP A 207 -1.49 13.45 -35.45
C ASP A 207 -2.17 13.65 -36.82
N THR A 208 -3.45 14.03 -36.82
CA THR A 208 -4.22 14.35 -38.03
C THR A 208 -3.62 15.51 -38.82
N HIS A 209 -3.01 16.48 -38.12
CA HIS A 209 -2.38 17.65 -38.73
C HIS A 209 -0.85 17.59 -38.67
N ALA A 210 -0.24 16.40 -38.57
CA ALA A 210 1.22 16.23 -38.54
C ALA A 210 1.93 16.81 -39.78
N ASP A 211 1.24 16.95 -40.92
CA ASP A 211 1.75 17.60 -42.12
C ASP A 211 1.77 19.15 -42.05
N LYS A 212 1.23 19.74 -40.97
CA LYS A 212 1.05 21.19 -40.81
C LYS A 212 1.91 21.79 -39.72
N TRP A 213 2.58 20.98 -38.92
CA TRP A 213 3.51 21.46 -37.91
C TRP A 213 4.76 20.59 -37.89
N ARG A 214 5.90 21.21 -37.57
CA ARG A 214 7.18 20.52 -37.47
C ARG A 214 7.95 21.01 -36.26
N GLU A 215 8.84 20.16 -35.74
CA GLU A 215 9.83 20.61 -34.77
C GLU A 215 10.83 21.53 -35.50
N GLY A 216 10.95 22.76 -35.02
CA GLY A 216 11.82 23.78 -35.60
C GLY A 216 13.22 23.68 -35.02
N ASP A 217 14.24 23.88 -35.86
CA ASP A 217 15.65 23.96 -35.43
C ASP A 217 16.05 25.38 -34.94
N GLY A 218 15.07 26.28 -34.76
CA GLY A 218 15.26 27.69 -34.38
C GLY A 218 15.09 27.98 -32.89
N ASP A 219 14.99 29.27 -32.52
CA ASP A 219 14.79 29.72 -31.13
C ASP A 219 13.46 29.26 -30.49
N ALA A 220 12.51 28.81 -31.31
CA ALA A 220 11.27 28.20 -30.87
C ALA A 220 11.26 26.73 -31.32
N ARG A 221 10.80 25.85 -30.41
CA ARG A 221 10.89 24.40 -30.58
C ARG A 221 9.93 23.87 -31.64
N TYR A 222 8.82 24.54 -31.90
CA TYR A 222 7.81 24.08 -32.85
C TYR A 222 7.39 25.20 -33.80
N GLU A 223 7.10 24.85 -35.04
CA GLU A 223 6.64 25.75 -36.09
C GLU A 223 5.39 25.18 -36.77
N VAL A 224 4.40 26.03 -37.03
CA VAL A 224 3.10 25.65 -37.60
C VAL A 224 2.83 26.45 -38.87
N ASP A 225 2.52 25.75 -39.96
CA ASP A 225 2.14 26.33 -41.23
C ASP A 225 0.62 26.66 -41.21
N LEU A 226 0.31 27.95 -41.12
CA LEU A 226 -1.06 28.44 -41.13
C LEU A 226 -1.65 28.38 -42.55
N PRO A 227 -2.98 28.29 -42.67
CA PRO A 227 -3.66 28.24 -43.97
C PRO A 227 -3.56 29.55 -44.75
N ASP A 228 -3.15 30.65 -44.10
CA ASP A 228 -2.85 31.93 -44.73
C ASP A 228 -1.44 31.97 -45.39
N GLY A 229 -0.68 30.88 -45.26
CA GLY A 229 0.67 30.71 -45.80
C GLY A 229 1.78 31.31 -44.92
N SER A 230 1.45 31.77 -43.71
CA SER A 230 2.43 32.22 -42.73
C SER A 230 2.87 31.08 -41.80
N VAL A 231 4.03 31.25 -41.16
CA VAL A 231 4.57 30.28 -40.20
C VAL A 231 4.53 30.92 -38.82
N GLU A 232 3.80 30.31 -37.88
CA GLU A 232 3.81 30.71 -36.47
C GLU A 232 4.70 29.79 -35.65
N THR A 233 5.33 30.35 -34.61
CA THR A 233 6.25 29.62 -33.75
C THR A 233 5.65 29.39 -32.37
N ALA A 234 5.88 28.20 -31.83
CA ALA A 234 5.33 27.72 -30.59
C ALA A 234 6.42 27.11 -29.70
N ARG A 235 6.26 27.26 -28.39
CA ARG A 235 7.20 26.72 -27.40
C ARG A 235 6.80 25.36 -26.88
N THR A 236 5.49 25.06 -26.86
CA THR A 236 4.95 23.78 -26.43
C THR A 236 4.02 23.18 -27.47
N LYS A 237 3.81 21.86 -27.41
CA LYS A 237 2.84 21.16 -28.27
C LYS A 237 1.39 21.60 -27.99
N ASP A 238 1.13 22.11 -26.79
CA ASP A 238 -0.18 22.69 -26.41
C ASP A 238 -0.45 23.96 -27.21
N ASP A 239 0.56 24.84 -27.34
CA ASP A 239 0.48 26.04 -28.16
C ASP A 239 0.30 25.71 -29.66
N VAL A 240 1.03 24.71 -30.16
CA VAL A 240 0.85 24.19 -31.55
C VAL A 240 -0.59 23.77 -31.78
N ARG A 241 -1.17 23.05 -30.82
CA ARG A 241 -2.55 22.59 -30.91
C ARG A 241 -3.54 23.75 -30.85
N ALA A 242 -3.31 24.75 -30.00
CA ALA A 242 -4.13 25.95 -29.95
C ALA A 242 -4.08 26.74 -31.28
N LEU A 243 -2.92 26.78 -31.95
CA LEU A 243 -2.76 27.39 -33.27
C LEU A 243 -3.48 26.59 -34.36
N LEU A 244 -3.41 25.26 -34.33
CA LEU A 244 -4.12 24.40 -35.27
C LEU A 244 -5.63 24.51 -35.07
N PHE A 245 -6.12 24.40 -33.84
CA PHE A 245 -7.55 24.50 -33.51
C PHE A 245 -8.17 25.86 -33.88
N ARG A 246 -7.39 26.94 -33.85
CA ARG A 246 -7.86 28.27 -34.23
C ARG A 246 -7.93 28.47 -35.75
N ASN A 247 -7.17 27.70 -36.52
CA ASN A 247 -6.96 27.93 -37.95
C ASN A 247 -7.48 26.80 -38.86
N TYR A 248 -7.74 25.61 -38.33
CA TYR A 248 -8.21 24.42 -39.04
C TYR A 248 -9.37 23.77 -38.27
#